data_AF-A0A0G1MXH9-F1
#
_entry.id   AF-A0A0G1MXH9-F1
#
_cell.length_a   1.000
_cell.length_b   1.000
_cell.length_c   1.000
_cell.angle_alpha   90.00
_cell.angle_beta   90.00
_cell.angle_gamma   90.00
#
_symmetry.space_group_name_H-M   'P 1'
#
loop_
_entity.id
_entity.type
_entity.pdbx_description
1 polymer ?
#
loop_
_entity_poly.entity_id
_entity_poly.type
_entity_poly.pdbx_seq_one_letter_code
_entity_poly.pdbx_strand_id
1 'polypeptide(L)'
;MERQTSARALILLFSFYFFKNAQKSMARYIFVVGGVMSGVGKGTTTASIGLLLKSKGYTVTAVKIDPYINLDAGTMNPTEHGEVFVTVDGDETDQDLGNYERFLDINILSDNYMTTGRVYQSVIDRERNLEYKGKCVEVVPHVPEEIIRRIERAGKKAKADFVLIEIGGTVGEYQNILFLEAARMMKLRRPKNVLFVLVSYLPVPAKIGEMKTKPTQYAVRTLNSAGIQPDLVVCRSDVPIDVPRKQKLAIFCNMAPEDIIAAQDVSSVYEVPLLLESQHIAERILKKVGLRVKKQDLQEWRALFNTIQNATREVNIAVVGKYFSTGNFVLSDSYISVIEALKHGSWAHKVKPVLHWLNSEDYEKEPAQLKELSKYDGVVIPGGFGTRGVEGKIMAVQYVREHGIPYFGLCYGLQMAVIEFARHLCGLKDANTAEVNPKTSNPVVHILPEQKKNLAHKNQEFGAQGIWRAGNF
;
A
#
# COMPACT_ATOMS: atom_id res chain seq x y z
N MET A 1 12.77 4.42 -62.63
CA MET A 1 11.82 3.64 -61.79
C MET A 1 12.34 3.40 -60.36
N GLU A 2 13.66 3.33 -60.11
CA GLU A 2 14.23 3.04 -58.77
C GLU A 2 14.15 4.15 -57.71
N ARG A 3 14.06 5.44 -58.09
CA ARG A 3 13.97 6.54 -57.11
C ARG A 3 12.61 6.65 -56.40
N GLN A 4 11.52 6.16 -57.00
CA GLN A 4 10.19 6.20 -56.38
C GLN A 4 9.98 5.09 -55.34
N THR A 5 10.66 3.95 -55.48
CA THR A 5 10.63 2.84 -54.52
C THR A 5 11.36 3.18 -53.21
N SER A 6 12.49 3.89 -53.29
CA SER A 6 13.26 4.32 -52.10
C SER A 6 12.51 5.36 -51.26
N ALA A 7 11.81 6.31 -51.89
CA ALA A 7 11.05 7.34 -51.16
C ALA A 7 9.83 6.75 -50.44
N ARG A 8 9.13 5.80 -51.06
CA ARG A 8 8.01 5.08 -50.42
C ARG A 8 8.46 4.23 -49.25
N ALA A 9 9.60 3.54 -49.35
CA ALA A 9 10.18 2.77 -48.25
C ALA A 9 10.60 3.67 -47.06
N LEU A 10 11.18 4.84 -47.35
CA LEU A 10 11.58 5.81 -46.33
C LEU A 10 10.38 6.43 -45.60
N ILE A 11 9.30 6.77 -46.33
CA ILE A 11 8.05 7.28 -45.76
C ILE A 11 7.36 6.21 -44.91
N LEU A 12 7.35 4.95 -45.35
CA LEU A 12 6.85 3.83 -44.57
C LEU A 12 7.67 3.64 -43.29
N LEU A 13 9.01 3.68 -43.36
CA LEU A 13 9.89 3.59 -42.19
C LEU A 13 9.70 4.76 -41.22
N PHE A 14 9.62 5.99 -41.72
CA PHE A 14 9.35 7.17 -40.90
C PHE A 14 7.97 7.10 -40.26
N SER A 15 6.94 6.74 -41.02
CA SER A 15 5.57 6.60 -40.51
C SER A 15 5.46 5.46 -39.51
N PHE A 16 6.18 4.35 -39.69
CA PHE A 16 6.23 3.23 -38.75
C PHE A 16 6.99 3.60 -37.48
N TYR A 17 8.09 4.36 -37.59
CA TYR A 17 8.86 4.86 -36.45
C TYR A 17 8.08 5.92 -35.64
N PHE A 18 7.37 6.82 -36.33
CA PHE A 18 6.46 7.78 -35.70
C PHE A 18 5.25 7.10 -35.07
N PHE A 19 4.63 6.12 -35.71
CA PHE A 19 3.53 5.36 -35.11
C PHE A 19 3.99 4.53 -33.90
N LYS A 20 5.17 3.90 -33.96
CA LYS A 20 5.75 3.18 -32.82
C LYS A 20 6.04 4.14 -31.66
N ASN A 21 6.60 5.32 -31.93
CA ASN A 21 6.91 6.30 -30.89
C ASN A 21 5.67 7.02 -30.35
N ALA A 22 4.66 7.28 -31.17
CA ALA A 22 3.37 7.85 -30.75
C ALA A 22 2.53 6.85 -29.93
N GLN A 23 2.60 5.54 -30.22
CA GLN A 23 2.03 4.51 -29.33
C GLN A 23 2.81 4.34 -28.03
N LYS A 24 4.10 4.70 -28.02
CA LYS A 24 4.97 4.71 -26.82
C LYS A 24 4.79 5.97 -25.97
N SER A 25 4.09 7.00 -26.45
CA SER A 25 4.07 8.33 -25.81
C SER A 25 2.90 8.61 -24.86
N MET A 26 1.97 7.67 -24.69
CA MET A 26 0.78 7.87 -23.85
C MET A 26 0.59 6.73 -22.88
N ALA A 27 0.72 7.05 -21.59
CA ALA A 27 0.42 6.14 -20.50
C ALA A 27 -1.02 5.61 -20.59
N ARG A 28 -1.21 4.40 -20.08
CA ARG A 28 -2.51 3.75 -19.90
C ARG A 28 -2.85 3.74 -18.43
N TYR A 29 -4.12 3.86 -18.10
CA TYR A 29 -4.60 4.02 -16.73
C TYR A 29 -5.51 2.84 -16.39
N ILE A 30 -5.25 2.18 -15.27
CA ILE A 30 -6.05 1.06 -14.77
C ILE A 30 -6.60 1.46 -13.42
N PHE A 31 -7.88 1.82 -13.37
CA PHE A 31 -8.57 2.13 -12.13
C PHE A 31 -9.01 0.85 -11.45
N VAL A 32 -8.59 0.63 -10.21
CA VAL A 32 -8.99 -0.49 -9.36
C VAL A 32 -9.92 0.04 -8.28
N VAL A 33 -11.16 -0.44 -8.29
CA VAL A 33 -12.24 0.01 -7.39
C VAL A 33 -12.79 -1.17 -6.60
N GLY A 34 -13.25 -0.93 -5.38
CA GLY A 34 -13.79 -1.96 -4.48
C GLY A 34 -15.31 -1.97 -4.45
N GLY A 35 -15.90 -3.16 -4.42
CA GLY A 35 -17.33 -3.35 -4.23
C GLY A 35 -17.64 -4.21 -3.00
N VAL A 36 -18.88 -4.15 -2.54
CA VAL A 36 -19.46 -4.95 -1.45
C VAL A 36 -18.94 -4.60 -0.05
N MET A 37 -17.62 -4.57 0.16
CA MET A 37 -17.01 -4.31 1.47
C MET A 37 -15.64 -3.64 1.35
N SER A 38 -15.24 -2.92 2.40
CA SER A 38 -13.86 -2.48 2.61
C SER A 38 -12.94 -3.69 2.87
N GLY A 39 -11.63 -3.52 2.67
CA GLY A 39 -10.66 -4.61 2.91
C GLY A 39 -10.74 -5.79 1.94
N VAL A 40 -11.47 -5.71 0.82
CA VAL A 40 -11.62 -6.79 -0.17
C VAL A 40 -10.32 -7.11 -0.96
N GLY A 41 -9.15 -6.62 -0.56
CA GLY A 41 -7.88 -6.91 -1.24
C GLY A 41 -7.62 -6.10 -2.52
N LYS A 42 -8.05 -4.84 -2.56
CA LYS A 42 -7.76 -3.90 -3.66
C LYS A 42 -6.25 -3.67 -3.83
N GLY A 43 -5.54 -3.35 -2.75
CA GLY A 43 -4.09 -3.12 -2.77
C GLY A 43 -3.31 -4.28 -3.35
N THR A 44 -3.53 -5.49 -2.82
CA THR A 44 -2.91 -6.72 -3.31
C THR A 44 -3.22 -6.99 -4.79
N THR A 45 -4.47 -6.75 -5.21
CA THR A 45 -4.87 -6.93 -6.63
C THR A 45 -4.17 -5.92 -7.53
N THR A 46 -4.12 -4.65 -7.13
CA THR A 46 -3.43 -3.57 -7.83
C THR A 46 -1.95 -3.88 -7.99
N ALA A 47 -1.28 -4.20 -6.89
CA ALA A 47 0.13 -4.58 -6.85
C ALA A 47 0.43 -5.79 -7.74
N SER A 48 -0.42 -6.82 -7.68
CA SER A 48 -0.28 -8.04 -8.48
C SER A 48 -0.43 -7.76 -9.98
N ILE A 49 -1.42 -6.96 -10.39
CA ILE A 49 -1.58 -6.56 -11.79
C ILE A 49 -0.35 -5.79 -12.27
N GLY A 50 0.18 -4.89 -11.44
CA GLY A 50 1.37 -4.10 -11.77
C GLY A 50 2.60 -4.97 -11.95
N LEU A 51 2.84 -5.92 -11.05
CA LEU A 51 3.90 -6.92 -11.16
C LEU A 51 3.77 -7.75 -12.44
N LEU A 52 2.56 -8.20 -12.77
CA LEU A 52 2.32 -8.97 -13.98
C LEU A 52 2.62 -8.15 -15.23
N LEU A 53 2.21 -6.89 -15.29
CA LEU A 53 2.53 -5.99 -16.41
C LEU A 53 4.05 -5.70 -16.49
N LYS A 54 4.72 -5.51 -15.34
CA LYS A 54 6.18 -5.38 -15.25
C LYS A 54 6.88 -6.63 -15.79
N SER A 55 6.38 -7.81 -15.43
CA SER A 55 6.87 -9.10 -15.94
C SER A 55 6.71 -9.27 -17.45
N LYS A 56 5.78 -8.55 -18.09
CA LYS A 56 5.64 -8.52 -19.56
C LYS A 56 6.45 -7.38 -20.20
N GLY A 57 7.40 -6.80 -19.46
CA GLY A 57 8.36 -5.80 -19.92
C GLY A 57 7.75 -4.42 -20.15
N TYR A 58 6.74 -4.04 -19.37
CA TYR A 58 6.18 -2.68 -19.36
C TYR A 58 6.61 -1.94 -18.10
N THR A 59 6.82 -0.63 -18.22
CA THR A 59 7.08 0.22 -17.07
C THR A 59 5.76 0.56 -16.37
N VAL A 60 5.73 0.45 -15.04
CA VAL A 60 4.52 0.63 -14.25
C VAL A 60 4.77 1.60 -13.09
N THR A 61 3.71 2.25 -12.65
CA THR A 61 3.66 2.95 -11.36
C THR A 61 2.27 2.76 -10.76
N ALA A 62 2.13 2.93 -9.46
CA ALA A 62 0.85 2.80 -8.76
C ALA A 62 0.50 4.09 -8.01
N VAL A 63 -0.77 4.45 -7.97
CA VAL A 63 -1.31 5.63 -7.31
C VAL A 63 -2.38 5.16 -6.34
N LYS A 64 -2.27 5.58 -5.08
CA LYS A 64 -3.31 5.39 -4.07
C LYS A 64 -4.11 6.66 -3.91
N ILE A 65 -5.43 6.52 -4.01
CA ILE A 65 -6.39 7.56 -3.70
C ILE A 65 -7.11 7.15 -2.43
N ASP A 66 -6.98 7.97 -1.39
CA ASP A 66 -7.72 7.78 -0.16
C ASP A 66 -8.81 8.83 0.04
N PRO A 67 -10.08 8.41 0.23
CA PRO A 67 -11.18 9.35 0.23
C PRO A 67 -11.37 10.11 1.55
N TYR A 68 -10.47 9.95 2.54
CA TYR A 68 -10.51 10.71 3.79
C TYR A 68 -9.99 12.15 3.64
N ILE A 69 -10.36 13.00 4.60
CA ILE A 69 -10.10 14.45 4.60
C ILE A 69 -8.69 14.78 5.12
N ASN A 70 -8.05 13.88 5.88
CA ASN A 70 -6.68 14.09 6.35
C ASN A 70 -5.75 14.39 5.16
N LEU A 71 -4.80 15.31 5.36
CA LEU A 71 -3.80 15.62 4.34
C LEU A 71 -2.81 14.47 4.17
N ASP A 72 -2.53 13.73 5.24
CA ASP A 72 -1.58 12.64 5.32
C ASP A 72 -2.08 11.60 6.33
N ALA A 73 -1.41 10.44 6.36
CA ALA A 73 -1.69 9.41 7.36
C ALA A 73 -1.04 9.70 8.73
N GLY A 74 -0.10 10.66 8.82
CA GLY A 74 0.68 10.95 10.01
C GLY A 74 -0.13 11.47 11.20
N THR A 75 -1.29 12.06 10.95
CA THR A 75 -2.24 12.52 11.98
C THR A 75 -3.22 11.46 12.46
N MET A 76 -3.19 10.26 11.88
CA MET A 76 -4.14 9.19 12.14
C MET A 76 -3.60 8.21 13.19
N ASN A 77 -4.49 7.61 13.96
CA ASN A 77 -4.12 6.61 14.94
C ASN A 77 -3.75 5.29 14.24
N PRO A 78 -2.52 4.76 14.38
CA PRO A 78 -2.10 3.54 13.69
C PRO A 78 -2.90 2.29 14.08
N THR A 79 -3.60 2.29 15.21
CA THR A 79 -4.48 1.18 15.60
C THR A 79 -5.81 1.17 14.86
N GLU A 80 -6.23 2.32 14.33
CA GLU A 80 -7.51 2.46 13.62
C GLU A 80 -7.33 2.30 12.11
N HIS A 81 -6.18 2.76 11.59
CA HIS A 81 -5.95 2.88 10.15
C HIS A 81 -4.74 2.09 9.63
N GLY A 82 -4.04 1.37 10.50
CA GLY A 82 -2.84 0.60 10.14
C GLY A 82 -1.57 1.44 10.18
N GLU A 83 -0.47 0.86 9.70
CA GLU A 83 0.83 1.54 9.64
C GLU A 83 0.77 2.83 8.78
N VAL A 84 1.49 3.86 9.21
CA VAL A 84 1.86 5.00 8.36
C VAL A 84 3.11 4.61 7.59
N PHE A 85 3.00 4.51 6.27
CA PHE A 85 4.15 4.25 5.41
C PHE A 85 4.85 5.55 5.07
N VAL A 86 6.19 5.57 5.11
CA VAL A 86 6.98 6.77 4.81
C VAL A 86 7.74 6.56 3.51
N THR A 87 7.50 7.41 2.52
CA THR A 87 8.17 7.32 1.21
C THR A 87 9.60 7.87 1.28
N VAL A 88 10.41 7.53 0.27
CA VAL A 88 11.81 8.00 0.19
C VAL A 88 11.94 9.53 0.10
N ASP A 89 10.92 10.22 -0.41
CA ASP A 89 10.83 11.68 -0.45
C ASP A 89 10.23 12.30 0.82
N GLY A 90 9.98 11.49 1.86
CA GLY A 90 9.61 11.93 3.20
C GLY A 90 8.13 12.18 3.42
N ASP A 91 7.27 11.65 2.55
CA ASP A 91 5.81 11.78 2.68
C ASP A 91 5.23 10.68 3.59
N GLU A 92 4.21 11.03 4.38
CA GLU A 92 3.53 10.12 5.29
C GLU A 92 2.20 9.65 4.67
N THR A 93 2.14 8.37 4.33
CA THR A 93 1.10 7.82 3.46
C THR A 93 0.43 6.59 4.05
N ASP A 94 -0.64 6.14 3.39
CA ASP A 94 -1.30 4.88 3.71
C ASP A 94 -0.39 3.66 3.49
N GLN A 95 -0.60 2.60 4.28
CA GLN A 95 0.16 1.34 4.22
C GLN A 95 0.15 0.66 2.84
N ASP A 96 -0.86 0.90 1.99
CA ASP A 96 -0.95 0.30 0.67
C ASP A 96 0.22 0.70 -0.25
N LEU A 97 0.84 1.86 -0.03
CA LEU A 97 2.04 2.24 -0.78
C LEU A 97 3.19 1.26 -0.53
N GLY A 98 3.34 0.77 0.70
CA GLY A 98 4.32 -0.25 1.03
C GLY A 98 4.06 -1.57 0.29
N ASN A 99 2.79 -1.92 0.05
CA ASN A 99 2.44 -3.08 -0.78
C ASN A 99 2.87 -2.87 -2.22
N TYR A 100 2.71 -1.67 -2.76
CA TYR A 100 3.15 -1.35 -4.12
C TYR A 100 4.67 -1.42 -4.24
N GLU A 101 5.42 -0.82 -3.32
CA GLU A 101 6.90 -0.91 -3.35
C GLU A 101 7.37 -2.35 -3.26
N ARG A 102 6.82 -3.15 -2.33
CA ARG A 102 7.18 -4.57 -2.14
C ARG A 102 6.96 -5.43 -3.38
N PHE A 103 5.89 -5.20 -4.13
CA PHE A 103 5.54 -6.02 -5.30
C PHE A 103 6.17 -5.49 -6.59
N LEU A 104 6.21 -4.16 -6.74
CA LEU A 104 6.66 -3.52 -7.96
C LEU A 104 8.15 -3.28 -7.97
N ASP A 105 8.84 -3.36 -6.83
CA ASP A 105 10.28 -3.12 -6.67
C ASP A 105 10.68 -1.80 -7.36
N ILE A 106 10.01 -0.73 -6.94
CA ILE A 106 10.24 0.66 -7.32
C ILE A 106 9.91 1.56 -6.12
N ASN A 107 10.55 2.73 -6.06
CA ASN A 107 10.16 3.75 -5.09
C ASN A 107 8.88 4.44 -5.57
N ILE A 108 7.87 4.48 -4.70
CA ILE A 108 6.64 5.24 -4.88
C ILE A 108 6.82 6.58 -4.16
N LEU A 109 6.49 7.69 -4.83
CA LEU A 109 6.75 9.04 -4.33
C LEU A 109 5.47 9.73 -3.84
N SER A 110 5.61 10.88 -3.18
CA SER A 110 4.49 11.73 -2.74
C SER A 110 3.44 12.02 -3.83
N ASP A 111 3.86 12.14 -5.09
CA ASP A 111 2.94 12.37 -6.22
C ASP A 111 1.99 11.21 -6.51
N ASN A 112 2.32 10.01 -6.03
CA ASN A 112 1.54 8.81 -6.19
C ASN A 112 0.49 8.62 -5.08
N TYR A 113 0.44 9.53 -4.10
CA TYR A 113 -0.50 9.48 -3.01
C TYR A 113 -1.35 10.74 -2.98
N MET A 114 -2.67 10.56 -2.91
CA MET A 114 -3.58 11.69 -2.78
C MET A 114 -4.76 11.35 -1.88
N THR A 115 -5.19 12.37 -1.15
CA THR A 115 -6.36 12.32 -0.29
C THR A 115 -7.40 13.34 -0.73
N THR A 116 -8.64 13.22 -0.26
CA THR A 116 -9.65 14.27 -0.45
C THR A 116 -9.12 15.61 0.09
N GLY A 117 -8.48 15.60 1.26
CA GLY A 117 -7.86 16.78 1.86
C GLY A 117 -6.88 17.49 0.93
N ARG A 118 -5.89 16.76 0.39
CA ARG A 118 -4.86 17.32 -0.51
C ARG A 118 -5.45 17.93 -1.77
N VAL A 119 -6.45 17.26 -2.35
CA VAL A 119 -7.12 17.73 -3.57
C VAL A 119 -7.86 19.03 -3.29
N TYR A 120 -8.69 19.06 -2.24
CA TYR A 120 -9.45 20.26 -1.88
C TYR A 120 -8.54 21.43 -1.49
N GLN A 121 -7.50 21.18 -0.69
CA GLN A 121 -6.51 22.20 -0.34
C GLN A 121 -5.89 22.82 -1.60
N SER A 122 -5.43 22.00 -2.55
CA SER A 122 -4.87 22.53 -3.81
C SER A 122 -5.86 23.35 -4.62
N VAL A 123 -7.13 22.94 -4.70
CA VAL A 123 -8.16 23.70 -5.43
C VAL A 123 -8.43 25.05 -4.75
N ILE A 124 -8.55 25.05 -3.42
CA ILE A 124 -8.80 26.26 -2.62
C ILE A 124 -7.61 27.22 -2.70
N ASP A 125 -6.38 26.72 -2.55
CA ASP A 125 -5.17 27.54 -2.60
C ASP A 125 -5.01 28.24 -3.96
N ARG A 126 -5.24 27.51 -5.06
CA ARG A 126 -5.23 28.09 -6.42
C ARG A 126 -6.29 29.17 -6.60
N GLU A 127 -7.46 28.96 -6.00
CA GLU A 127 -8.55 29.92 -6.04
C GLU A 127 -8.19 31.19 -5.28
N ARG A 128 -7.65 31.08 -4.07
CA ARG A 128 -7.15 32.22 -3.29
C ARG A 128 -6.01 32.96 -3.99
N ASN A 129 -5.17 32.26 -4.76
CA ASN A 129 -4.09 32.83 -5.55
C ASN A 129 -4.53 33.37 -6.93
N LEU A 130 -5.84 33.48 -7.18
CA LEU A 130 -6.43 34.00 -8.43
C LEU A 130 -6.04 33.21 -9.70
N GLU A 131 -5.61 31.95 -9.58
CA GLU A 131 -5.20 31.11 -10.72
C GLU A 131 -6.38 30.76 -11.66
N TYR A 132 -7.61 30.80 -11.15
CA TYR A 132 -8.85 30.64 -11.94
C TYR A 132 -9.36 31.95 -12.57
N LYS A 133 -8.58 33.04 -12.49
CA LYS A 133 -8.87 34.34 -13.14
C LYS A 133 -10.23 34.93 -12.77
N GLY A 134 -10.60 34.82 -11.49
CA GLY A 134 -11.86 35.34 -10.95
C GLY A 134 -13.13 34.60 -11.40
N LYS A 135 -13.00 33.44 -12.06
CA LYS A 135 -14.14 32.58 -12.39
C LYS A 135 -14.61 31.81 -11.15
N CYS A 136 -15.89 31.45 -11.13
CA CYS A 136 -16.46 30.58 -10.11
C CYS A 136 -15.77 29.21 -10.12
N VAL A 137 -15.30 28.76 -8.95
CA VAL A 137 -14.67 27.45 -8.77
C VAL A 137 -15.69 26.50 -8.16
N GLU A 138 -16.05 25.48 -8.93
CA GLU A 138 -17.06 24.48 -8.61
C GLU A 138 -16.43 23.10 -8.31
N VAL A 139 -17.14 22.27 -7.55
CA VAL A 139 -16.73 20.88 -7.27
C VAL A 139 -16.51 20.10 -8.56
N VAL A 140 -17.43 20.19 -9.51
CA VAL A 140 -17.24 19.67 -10.87
C VAL A 140 -17.23 20.87 -11.83
N PRO A 141 -16.19 21.04 -12.68
CA PRO A 141 -15.14 20.07 -12.97
C PRO A 141 -13.85 20.23 -12.14
N HIS A 142 -13.67 21.29 -11.35
CA HIS A 142 -12.33 21.67 -10.86
C HIS A 142 -11.70 20.64 -9.92
N VAL A 143 -12.47 19.97 -9.05
CA VAL A 143 -11.95 18.91 -8.17
C VAL A 143 -11.55 17.66 -8.97
N PRO A 144 -12.40 17.10 -9.85
CA PRO A 144 -11.98 16.06 -10.80
C PRO A 144 -10.77 16.42 -11.64
N GLU A 145 -10.65 17.65 -12.15
CA GLU A 145 -9.48 18.06 -12.94
C GLU A 145 -8.19 18.05 -12.12
N GLU A 146 -8.24 18.45 -10.85
CA GLU A 146 -7.08 18.36 -9.97
C GLU A 146 -6.67 16.91 -9.71
N ILE A 147 -7.65 16.00 -9.54
CA ILE A 147 -7.39 14.54 -9.43
C ILE A 147 -6.72 14.03 -10.71
N ILE A 148 -7.26 14.35 -11.89
CA ILE A 148 -6.70 13.94 -13.18
C ILE A 148 -5.28 14.48 -13.33
N ARG A 149 -5.04 15.74 -13.00
CA ARG A 149 -3.71 16.37 -13.07
C ARG A 149 -2.69 15.63 -12.21
N ARG A 150 -3.05 15.20 -11.00
CA ARG A 150 -2.19 14.42 -10.10
C ARG A 150 -1.86 13.05 -10.68
N ILE A 151 -2.87 12.32 -11.15
CA ILE A 151 -2.70 10.99 -11.80
C ILE A 151 -1.76 11.10 -13.02
N GLU A 152 -1.98 12.07 -13.90
CA GLU A 152 -1.15 12.25 -15.10
C GLU A 152 0.28 12.69 -14.74
N ARG A 153 0.46 13.52 -13.70
CA ARG A 153 1.77 13.93 -13.20
C ARG A 153 2.58 12.75 -12.67
N ALA A 154 1.96 11.88 -11.85
CA ALA A 154 2.60 10.67 -11.33
C ALA A 154 3.09 9.77 -12.48
N GLY A 155 2.22 9.49 -13.46
CA GLY A 155 2.58 8.70 -14.65
C GLY A 155 3.73 9.31 -15.47
N LYS A 156 3.72 10.64 -15.67
CA LYS A 156 4.79 11.36 -16.38
C LYS A 156 6.13 11.28 -15.67
N LYS A 157 6.16 11.51 -14.35
CA LYS A 157 7.39 11.45 -13.56
C LYS A 157 8.00 10.05 -13.56
N ALA A 158 7.17 9.03 -13.40
CA ALA A 158 7.59 7.64 -13.46
C ALA A 158 7.95 7.16 -14.89
N LYS A 159 7.66 7.96 -15.93
CA LYS A 159 7.77 7.57 -17.35
C LYS A 159 7.07 6.23 -17.63
N ALA A 160 5.93 6.00 -16.98
CA ALA A 160 5.26 4.71 -16.96
C ALA A 160 4.41 4.45 -18.21
N ASP A 161 4.46 3.22 -18.73
CA ASP A 161 3.54 2.73 -19.75
C ASP A 161 2.14 2.51 -19.15
N PHE A 162 2.07 2.07 -17.89
CA PHE A 162 0.83 1.87 -17.12
C PHE A 162 0.88 2.58 -15.76
N VAL A 163 -0.18 3.31 -15.47
CA VAL A 163 -0.46 3.88 -14.15
C VAL A 163 -1.63 3.09 -13.57
N LEU A 164 -1.40 2.40 -12.46
CA LEU A 164 -2.42 1.68 -11.73
C LEU A 164 -2.96 2.63 -10.65
N ILE A 165 -4.27 2.79 -10.55
CA ILE A 165 -4.89 3.75 -9.64
C ILE A 165 -5.86 3.00 -8.75
N GLU A 166 -5.51 2.81 -7.49
CA GLU A 166 -6.43 2.27 -6.52
C GLU A 166 -7.28 3.41 -5.94
N ILE A 167 -8.61 3.27 -6.03
CA ILE A 167 -9.54 4.14 -5.32
C ILE A 167 -9.94 3.43 -4.02
N GLY A 168 -9.51 4.01 -2.89
CA GLY A 168 -9.89 3.62 -1.54
C GLY A 168 -11.41 3.71 -1.30
N GLY A 169 -11.89 3.16 -0.19
CA GLY A 169 -13.33 3.05 0.08
C GLY A 169 -14.04 2.00 -0.78
N THR A 170 -15.36 2.13 -0.86
CA THR A 170 -16.28 1.21 -1.57
C THR A 170 -17.16 1.99 -2.55
N VAL A 171 -17.38 1.43 -3.74
CA VAL A 171 -18.29 2.00 -4.73
C VAL A 171 -19.69 2.14 -4.13
N GLY A 172 -20.26 3.35 -4.26
CA GLY A 172 -21.55 3.73 -3.66
C GLY A 172 -21.42 4.69 -2.48
N GLU A 173 -20.22 4.85 -1.93
CA GLU A 173 -19.97 5.83 -0.87
C GLU A 173 -19.85 7.25 -1.45
N TYR A 174 -20.39 8.24 -0.73
CA TYR A 174 -20.30 9.65 -1.12
C TYR A 174 -18.86 10.13 -1.28
N GLN A 175 -17.96 9.65 -0.42
CA GLN A 175 -16.55 10.02 -0.42
C GLN A 175 -15.80 9.60 -1.72
N ASN A 176 -16.31 8.60 -2.45
CA ASN A 176 -15.70 8.08 -3.68
C ASN A 176 -16.14 8.83 -4.94
N ILE A 177 -17.25 9.57 -4.88
CA ILE A 177 -17.96 10.03 -6.09
C ILE A 177 -17.10 10.93 -6.97
N LEU A 178 -16.28 11.81 -6.38
CA LEU A 178 -15.44 12.75 -7.11
C LEU A 178 -14.26 12.06 -7.81
N PHE A 179 -13.71 11.00 -7.21
CA PHE A 179 -12.67 10.19 -7.81
C PHE A 179 -13.20 9.30 -8.94
N LEU A 180 -14.41 8.75 -8.78
CA LEU A 180 -15.10 8.05 -9.85
C LEU A 180 -15.43 9.01 -11.01
N GLU A 181 -15.88 10.23 -10.72
CA GLU A 181 -16.15 11.23 -11.76
C GLU A 181 -14.87 11.62 -12.52
N ALA A 182 -13.75 11.81 -11.83
CA ALA A 182 -12.44 12.01 -12.46
C ALA A 182 -12.06 10.84 -13.39
N ALA A 183 -12.22 9.61 -12.92
CA ALA A 183 -11.93 8.41 -13.70
C ALA A 183 -12.84 8.29 -14.94
N ARG A 184 -14.14 8.59 -14.79
CA ARG A 184 -15.12 8.65 -15.89
C ARG A 184 -14.75 9.71 -16.92
N MET A 185 -14.36 10.91 -16.50
CA MET A 185 -13.86 11.98 -17.36
C MET A 185 -12.61 11.56 -18.12
N MET A 186 -11.66 10.87 -17.48
CA MET A 186 -10.48 10.31 -18.17
C MET A 186 -10.86 9.27 -19.22
N LYS A 187 -11.79 8.35 -18.90
CA LYS A 187 -12.29 7.36 -19.87
C LYS A 187 -12.95 8.03 -21.07
N LEU A 188 -13.74 9.08 -20.84
CA LEU A 188 -14.36 9.86 -21.93
C LEU A 188 -13.31 10.48 -22.85
N ARG A 189 -12.22 11.04 -22.29
CA ARG A 189 -11.11 11.64 -23.06
C ARG A 189 -10.30 10.60 -23.82
N ARG A 190 -10.09 9.42 -23.24
CA ARG A 190 -9.16 8.39 -23.74
C ARG A 190 -9.74 6.97 -23.61
N PRO A 191 -10.80 6.62 -24.38
CA PRO A 191 -11.57 5.40 -24.15
C PRO A 191 -10.78 4.10 -24.29
N LYS A 192 -9.73 4.09 -25.12
CA LYS A 192 -8.85 2.92 -25.35
C LYS A 192 -7.69 2.79 -24.36
N ASN A 193 -7.42 3.82 -23.56
CA ASN A 193 -6.26 3.87 -22.66
C ASN A 193 -6.64 3.78 -21.18
N VAL A 194 -7.93 3.84 -20.85
CA VAL A 194 -8.42 3.77 -19.48
C VAL A 194 -9.21 2.48 -19.31
N LEU A 195 -8.85 1.66 -18.33
CA LEU A 195 -9.57 0.45 -17.96
C LEU A 195 -10.04 0.51 -16.50
N PHE A 196 -11.10 -0.23 -16.21
CA PHE A 196 -11.64 -0.37 -14.86
C PHE A 196 -11.62 -1.83 -14.39
N VAL A 197 -11.07 -2.08 -13.22
CA VAL A 197 -11.08 -3.37 -12.53
C VAL A 197 -11.90 -3.21 -11.26
N LEU A 198 -13.01 -3.93 -11.16
CA LEU A 198 -13.79 -3.99 -9.93
C LEU A 198 -13.36 -5.20 -9.12
N VAL A 199 -12.85 -4.98 -7.91
CA VAL A 199 -12.60 -6.04 -6.92
C VAL A 199 -13.85 -6.17 -6.05
N SER A 200 -14.46 -7.34 -6.03
CA SER A 200 -15.73 -7.59 -5.37
C SER A 200 -15.69 -8.91 -4.58
N TYR A 201 -16.61 -9.09 -3.63
CA TYR A 201 -16.68 -10.28 -2.79
C TYR A 201 -17.90 -11.16 -3.11
N LEU A 202 -17.69 -12.48 -3.12
CA LEU A 202 -18.70 -13.52 -3.31
C LEU A 202 -18.85 -14.31 -2.01
N PRO A 203 -19.75 -13.92 -1.10
CA PRO A 203 -19.91 -14.60 0.17
C PRO A 203 -20.52 -16.00 -0.02
N VAL A 204 -20.09 -16.93 0.84
CA VAL A 204 -20.70 -18.25 1.03
C VAL A 204 -21.30 -18.30 2.44
N PRO A 205 -22.58 -17.94 2.63
CA PRO A 205 -23.19 -17.98 3.96
C PRO A 205 -23.23 -19.41 4.50
N ALA A 206 -22.59 -19.64 5.65
CA ALA A 206 -22.37 -20.99 6.21
C ALA A 206 -23.65 -21.83 6.34
N LYS A 207 -24.79 -21.20 6.69
CA LYS A 207 -26.08 -21.90 6.83
C LYS A 207 -26.71 -22.34 5.50
N ILE A 208 -26.33 -21.71 4.39
CA ILE A 208 -26.88 -21.97 3.06
C ILE A 208 -25.93 -22.86 2.25
N GLY A 209 -24.61 -22.71 2.44
CA GLY A 209 -23.58 -23.46 1.71
C GLY A 209 -23.47 -23.08 0.23
N GLU A 210 -24.14 -22.02 -0.21
CA GLU A 210 -24.17 -21.60 -1.61
C GLU A 210 -23.52 -20.23 -1.81
N MET A 211 -22.53 -20.16 -2.70
CA MET A 211 -21.90 -18.91 -3.14
C MET A 211 -22.89 -17.95 -3.78
N LYS A 212 -23.00 -16.74 -3.23
CA LYS A 212 -23.93 -15.71 -3.69
C LYS A 212 -23.27 -14.69 -4.61
N THR A 213 -23.77 -14.62 -5.85
CA THR A 213 -23.29 -13.65 -6.87
C THR A 213 -23.98 -12.30 -6.84
N LYS A 214 -25.11 -12.19 -6.12
CA LYS A 214 -25.94 -10.97 -6.05
C LYS A 214 -25.19 -9.73 -5.53
N PRO A 215 -24.33 -9.82 -4.49
CA PRO A 215 -23.57 -8.66 -4.03
C PRO A 215 -22.68 -8.06 -5.12
N THR A 216 -21.98 -8.92 -5.88
CA THR A 216 -21.14 -8.47 -7.00
C THR A 216 -21.97 -7.86 -8.13
N GLN A 217 -23.15 -8.43 -8.45
CA GLN A 217 -24.07 -7.82 -9.43
C GLN A 217 -24.51 -6.42 -9.01
N TYR A 218 -24.77 -6.20 -7.71
CA TYR A 218 -25.12 -4.88 -7.19
C TYR A 218 -23.94 -3.92 -7.25
N ALA A 219 -22.73 -4.36 -6.87
CA ALA A 219 -21.53 -3.54 -6.97
C ALA A 219 -21.26 -3.06 -8.41
N VAL A 220 -21.43 -3.92 -9.41
CA VAL A 220 -21.33 -3.52 -10.83
C VAL A 220 -22.39 -2.46 -11.18
N ARG A 221 -23.65 -2.66 -10.76
CA ARG A 221 -24.72 -1.69 -11.01
C ARG A 221 -24.46 -0.34 -10.35
N THR A 222 -23.91 -0.32 -9.14
CA THR A 222 -23.55 0.91 -8.43
C THR A 222 -22.40 1.63 -9.15
N LEU A 223 -21.43 0.89 -9.68
CA LEU A 223 -20.38 1.47 -10.52
C LEU A 223 -20.98 2.03 -11.83
N ASN A 224 -21.95 1.33 -12.42
CA ASN A 224 -22.66 1.80 -13.61
C ASN A 224 -23.47 3.08 -13.35
N SER A 225 -24.04 3.27 -12.14
CA SER A 225 -24.73 4.53 -11.81
C SER A 225 -23.79 5.74 -11.77
N ALA A 226 -22.49 5.52 -11.60
CA ALA A 226 -21.45 6.54 -11.79
C ALA A 226 -20.99 6.67 -13.26
N GLY A 227 -21.69 6.05 -14.21
CA GLY A 227 -21.36 6.07 -15.64
C GLY A 227 -20.14 5.22 -16.02
N ILE A 228 -19.74 4.27 -15.18
CA ILE A 228 -18.55 3.43 -15.38
C ILE A 228 -18.96 1.97 -15.57
N GLN A 229 -18.56 1.37 -16.69
CA GLN A 229 -18.63 -0.08 -16.91
C GLN A 229 -17.25 -0.70 -16.56
N PRO A 230 -17.18 -1.70 -15.66
CA PRO A 230 -15.93 -2.40 -15.41
C PRO A 230 -15.49 -3.20 -16.65
N ASP A 231 -14.19 -3.16 -16.93
CA ASP A 231 -13.56 -3.95 -17.98
C ASP A 231 -13.20 -5.36 -17.49
N LEU A 232 -12.93 -5.52 -16.19
CA LEU A 232 -12.65 -6.77 -15.49
C LEU A 232 -13.31 -6.77 -14.11
N VAL A 233 -13.74 -7.94 -13.63
CA VAL A 233 -14.20 -8.11 -12.25
C VAL A 233 -13.35 -9.20 -11.59
N VAL A 234 -12.66 -8.83 -10.51
CA VAL A 234 -11.92 -9.77 -9.66
C VAL A 234 -12.80 -10.15 -8.50
N CYS A 235 -13.20 -11.42 -8.47
CA CYS A 235 -14.14 -11.96 -7.51
C CYS A 235 -13.38 -12.67 -6.38
N ARG A 236 -13.30 -12.03 -5.22
CA ARG A 236 -12.80 -12.61 -3.97
C ARG A 236 -13.82 -13.56 -3.37
N SER A 237 -13.34 -14.66 -2.82
CA SER A 237 -14.13 -15.68 -2.12
C SER A 237 -13.24 -16.53 -1.23
N ASP A 238 -13.85 -17.24 -0.29
CA ASP A 238 -13.21 -18.30 0.49
C ASP A 238 -12.84 -19.51 -0.37
N VAL A 239 -13.68 -19.86 -1.35
CA VAL A 239 -13.50 -21.04 -2.22
C VAL A 239 -13.47 -20.66 -3.71
N PRO A 240 -12.92 -21.52 -4.59
CA PRO A 240 -12.94 -21.28 -6.04
C PRO A 240 -14.36 -21.09 -6.60
N ILE A 241 -14.48 -20.22 -7.60
CA ILE A 241 -15.75 -19.92 -8.27
C ILE A 241 -16.00 -20.97 -9.36
N ASP A 242 -17.20 -21.55 -9.37
CA ASP A 242 -17.60 -22.51 -10.39
C ASP A 242 -17.96 -21.83 -11.74
N VAL A 243 -18.02 -22.63 -12.81
CA VAL A 243 -18.40 -22.15 -14.14
C VAL A 243 -19.82 -21.54 -14.18
N PRO A 244 -20.86 -22.13 -13.55
CA PRO A 244 -22.19 -21.54 -13.50
C PRO A 244 -22.25 -20.13 -12.88
N ARG A 245 -21.57 -19.88 -11.76
CA ARG A 245 -21.53 -18.56 -11.12
C ARG A 245 -20.77 -17.56 -11.98
N LYS A 246 -19.68 -17.99 -12.63
CA LYS A 246 -18.93 -17.17 -13.59
C LYS A 246 -19.79 -16.73 -14.78
N GLN A 247 -20.52 -17.66 -15.40
CA GLN A 247 -21.46 -17.38 -16.49
C GLN A 247 -22.61 -16.48 -16.04
N LYS A 248 -23.16 -16.72 -14.85
CA LYS A 248 -24.19 -15.88 -14.25
C LYS A 248 -23.70 -14.44 -14.09
N LEU A 249 -22.52 -14.24 -13.51
CA LEU A 249 -21.93 -12.91 -13.37
C LEU A 249 -21.72 -12.25 -14.74
N ALA A 250 -21.21 -12.98 -15.73
CA ALA A 250 -21.01 -12.47 -17.08
C ALA A 250 -22.31 -11.88 -17.67
N ILE A 251 -23.40 -12.63 -17.62
CA ILE A 251 -24.72 -12.19 -18.13
C ILE A 251 -25.25 -11.00 -17.32
N PHE A 252 -25.31 -11.12 -15.99
CA PHE A 252 -25.95 -10.11 -15.13
C PHE A 252 -25.14 -8.81 -15.00
N CYS A 253 -23.83 -8.84 -15.27
CA CYS A 253 -22.94 -7.69 -15.23
C CYS A 253 -22.63 -7.13 -16.63
N ASN A 254 -23.20 -7.72 -17.70
CA ASN A 254 -22.93 -7.37 -19.09
C ASN A 254 -21.43 -7.41 -19.45
N MET A 255 -20.79 -8.54 -19.17
CA MET A 255 -19.36 -8.77 -19.37
C MET A 255 -19.10 -10.11 -20.05
N ALA A 256 -17.93 -10.22 -20.68
CA ALA A 256 -17.50 -11.51 -21.21
C ALA A 256 -17.17 -12.46 -20.03
N PRO A 257 -17.53 -13.76 -20.09
CA PRO A 257 -17.23 -14.71 -19.02
C PRO A 257 -15.76 -14.72 -18.63
N GLU A 258 -14.89 -14.56 -19.62
CA GLU A 258 -13.46 -14.57 -19.45
C GLU A 258 -12.92 -13.32 -18.70
N ASP A 259 -13.68 -12.23 -18.62
CA ASP A 259 -13.35 -11.02 -17.87
C ASP A 259 -13.77 -11.09 -16.38
N ILE A 260 -14.40 -12.20 -15.97
CA ILE A 260 -14.70 -12.52 -14.58
C ILE A 260 -13.56 -13.39 -14.03
N ILE A 261 -12.74 -12.83 -13.15
CA ILE A 261 -11.53 -13.44 -12.62
C ILE A 261 -11.79 -13.99 -11.22
N ALA A 262 -11.53 -15.27 -10.99
CA ALA A 262 -11.62 -15.86 -9.65
C ALA A 262 -10.40 -15.48 -8.82
N ALA A 263 -10.58 -15.08 -7.57
CA ALA A 263 -9.48 -14.74 -6.68
C ALA A 263 -9.81 -15.25 -5.28
N GLN A 264 -9.85 -16.58 -5.14
CA GLN A 264 -10.09 -17.19 -3.83
C GLN A 264 -8.99 -16.83 -2.83
N ASP A 265 -9.29 -16.98 -1.55
CA ASP A 265 -8.32 -16.79 -0.49
C ASP A 265 -7.18 -17.81 -0.61
N VAL A 266 -5.97 -17.29 -0.40
CA VAL A 266 -4.71 -18.00 -0.54
C VAL A 266 -3.92 -17.91 0.76
N SER A 267 -3.05 -18.88 0.99
CA SER A 267 -2.24 -18.97 2.21
C SER A 267 -1.25 -17.80 2.37
N SER A 268 -0.86 -17.19 1.25
CA SER A 268 0.14 -16.13 1.19
C SER A 268 -0.23 -15.11 0.13
N VAL A 269 -0.08 -13.82 0.44
CA VAL A 269 -0.29 -12.73 -0.53
C VAL A 269 0.62 -12.85 -1.75
N TYR A 270 1.77 -13.52 -1.61
CA TYR A 270 2.72 -13.80 -2.70
C TYR A 270 2.20 -14.83 -3.70
N GLU A 271 1.14 -15.56 -3.39
CA GLU A 271 0.47 -16.49 -4.32
C GLU A 271 -0.48 -15.74 -5.29
N VAL A 272 -0.99 -14.57 -4.89
CA VAL A 272 -2.01 -13.83 -5.66
C VAL A 272 -1.55 -13.52 -7.10
N PRO A 273 -0.33 -13.03 -7.36
CA PRO A 273 0.14 -12.82 -8.73
C PRO A 273 0.12 -14.09 -9.58
N LEU A 274 0.48 -15.25 -9.01
CA LEU A 274 0.47 -16.54 -9.72
C LEU A 274 -0.96 -16.99 -10.04
N LEU A 275 -1.88 -16.81 -9.09
CA LEU A 275 -3.31 -17.10 -9.29
C LEU A 275 -3.90 -16.23 -10.41
N LEU A 276 -3.57 -14.94 -10.43
CA LEU A 276 -4.04 -14.02 -11.47
C LEU A 276 -3.37 -14.27 -12.84
N GLU A 277 -2.09 -14.66 -12.86
CA GLU A 277 -1.40 -15.09 -14.08
C GLU A 277 -2.06 -16.32 -14.69
N SER A 278 -2.44 -17.31 -13.86
CA SER A 278 -3.10 -18.54 -14.32
C SER A 278 -4.43 -18.28 -15.05
N GLN A 279 -5.04 -17.10 -14.84
CA GLN A 279 -6.28 -16.66 -15.50
C GLN A 279 -6.06 -15.61 -16.58
N HIS A 280 -4.81 -15.38 -16.96
CA HIS A 280 -4.38 -14.52 -18.06
C HIS A 280 -4.82 -13.05 -17.91
N ILE A 281 -4.85 -12.51 -16.68
CA ILE A 281 -5.34 -11.14 -16.44
C ILE A 281 -4.51 -10.08 -17.19
N ALA A 282 -3.18 -10.25 -17.26
CA ALA A 282 -2.30 -9.30 -17.93
C ALA A 282 -2.51 -9.33 -19.44
N GLU A 283 -2.66 -10.51 -20.03
CA GLU A 283 -2.96 -10.69 -21.44
C GLU A 283 -4.30 -10.05 -21.82
N ARG A 284 -5.30 -10.15 -20.94
CA ARG A 284 -6.60 -9.48 -21.12
C ARG A 284 -6.46 -7.98 -21.12
N ILE A 285 -5.76 -7.43 -20.13
CA ILE A 285 -5.48 -5.99 -20.03
C ILE A 285 -4.80 -5.52 -21.30
N LEU A 286 -3.70 -6.18 -21.72
CA LEU A 286 -2.95 -5.84 -22.92
C LEU A 286 -3.80 -5.90 -24.18
N LYS A 287 -4.65 -6.93 -24.33
CA LYS A 287 -5.59 -7.05 -25.45
C LYS A 287 -6.59 -5.89 -25.48
N LYS A 288 -7.19 -5.53 -24.35
CA LYS A 288 -8.17 -4.43 -24.24
C LYS A 288 -7.57 -3.07 -24.61
N VAL A 289 -6.28 -2.86 -24.32
CA VAL A 289 -5.55 -1.62 -24.71
C VAL A 289 -4.82 -1.71 -26.07
N GLY A 290 -5.03 -2.80 -26.82
CA GLY A 290 -4.46 -3.00 -28.16
C GLY A 290 -2.94 -3.19 -28.19
N LEU A 291 -2.34 -3.72 -27.11
CA LEU A 291 -0.92 -4.02 -27.01
C LEU A 291 -0.61 -5.50 -27.21
N ARG A 292 0.62 -5.78 -27.65
CA ARG A 292 1.12 -7.15 -27.82
C ARG A 292 1.53 -7.74 -26.48
N VAL A 293 1.21 -9.02 -26.29
CA VAL A 293 1.74 -9.82 -25.19
C VAL A 293 3.20 -10.15 -25.48
N LYS A 294 4.11 -9.73 -24.59
CA LYS A 294 5.52 -10.15 -24.67
C LYS A 294 5.68 -11.48 -23.95
N LYS A 295 6.50 -12.37 -24.50
CA LYS A 295 6.89 -13.63 -23.85
C LYS A 295 7.96 -13.34 -22.80
N GLN A 296 7.51 -12.91 -21.63
CA GLN A 296 8.32 -12.83 -20.42
C GLN A 296 7.48 -13.40 -19.25
N ASP A 297 8.14 -13.93 -18.23
CA ASP A 297 7.57 -14.79 -17.20
C ASP A 297 7.97 -14.31 -15.80
N LEU A 298 7.22 -14.71 -14.79
CA LEU A 298 7.37 -14.43 -13.37
C LEU A 298 8.43 -15.34 -12.71
N GLN A 299 9.55 -15.62 -13.37
CA GLN A 299 10.53 -16.61 -12.88
C GLN A 299 11.04 -16.30 -11.47
N GLU A 300 11.45 -15.06 -11.22
CA GLU A 300 11.92 -14.60 -9.90
C GLU A 300 10.83 -14.73 -8.83
N TRP A 301 9.59 -14.36 -9.17
CA TRP A 301 8.47 -14.45 -8.24
C TRP A 301 8.08 -15.90 -7.93
N ARG A 302 8.14 -16.79 -8.93
CA ARG A 302 7.95 -18.24 -8.74
C ARG A 302 9.05 -18.82 -7.85
N ALA A 303 10.30 -18.38 -8.00
CA ALA A 303 11.40 -18.81 -7.14
C ALA A 303 11.22 -18.33 -5.69
N LEU A 304 10.77 -17.09 -5.49
CA LEU A 304 10.40 -16.58 -4.17
C LEU A 304 9.27 -17.42 -3.55
N PHE A 305 8.16 -17.63 -4.29
CA PHE A 305 7.04 -18.41 -3.79
C PHE A 305 7.43 -19.85 -3.45
N ASN A 306 8.26 -20.49 -4.28
CA ASN A 306 8.81 -21.81 -3.97
C ASN A 306 9.65 -21.82 -2.69
N THR A 307 10.42 -20.75 -2.43
CA THR A 307 11.18 -20.63 -1.17
C THR A 307 10.24 -20.51 0.03
N ILE A 308 9.16 -19.73 -0.10
CA ILE A 308 8.14 -19.56 0.94
C ILE A 308 7.48 -20.91 1.29
N GLN A 309 7.10 -21.69 0.28
CA GLN A 309 6.41 -22.97 0.48
C GLN A 309 7.31 -24.06 1.05
N ASN A 310 8.61 -24.05 0.73
CA ASN A 310 9.55 -25.10 1.13
C ASN A 310 10.37 -24.77 2.39
N ALA A 311 10.21 -23.57 2.97
CA ALA A 311 10.88 -23.20 4.21
C ALA A 311 10.26 -23.96 5.39
N THR A 312 10.98 -24.94 5.93
CA THR A 312 10.49 -25.79 7.04
C THR A 312 11.18 -25.51 8.37
N ARG A 313 12.45 -25.07 8.36
CA ARG A 313 13.17 -24.71 9.59
C ARG A 313 12.61 -23.41 10.14
N GLU A 314 12.06 -23.48 11.35
CA GLU A 314 11.44 -22.33 12.00
C GLU A 314 12.48 -21.46 12.73
N VAL A 315 12.24 -20.15 12.75
CA VAL A 315 12.95 -19.17 13.59
C VAL A 315 11.89 -18.38 14.33
N ASN A 316 11.93 -18.43 15.65
CA ASN A 316 10.96 -17.81 16.54
C ASN A 316 11.41 -16.40 16.89
N ILE A 317 10.65 -15.40 16.45
CA ILE A 317 10.99 -13.99 16.66
C ILE A 317 9.89 -13.36 17.50
N ALA A 318 10.27 -12.84 18.66
CA ALA A 318 9.37 -12.04 19.49
C ALA A 318 9.34 -10.61 18.99
N VAL A 319 8.16 -10.06 18.77
CA VAL A 319 7.94 -8.65 18.47
C VAL A 319 7.26 -8.01 19.67
N VAL A 320 8.02 -7.22 20.42
CA VAL A 320 7.56 -6.57 21.67
C VAL A 320 7.09 -5.16 21.35
N GLY A 321 5.78 -4.96 21.37
CA GLY A 321 5.16 -3.72 20.90
C GLY A 321 3.97 -3.29 21.73
N LYS A 322 3.39 -2.16 21.34
CA LYS A 322 2.31 -1.49 22.09
C LYS A 322 0.89 -1.86 21.61
N TYR A 323 0.77 -2.28 20.35
CA TYR A 323 -0.52 -2.24 19.61
C TYR A 323 -1.11 -3.62 19.30
N PHE A 324 -0.65 -4.68 19.97
CA PHE A 324 -1.08 -6.05 19.62
C PHE A 324 -2.42 -6.48 20.22
N SER A 325 -3.02 -5.69 21.11
CA SER A 325 -4.29 -6.01 21.77
C SER A 325 -5.18 -4.77 21.90
N THR A 326 -6.12 -4.60 20.97
CA THR A 326 -7.28 -3.72 21.17
C THR A 326 -8.54 -4.58 21.17
N GLY A 327 -9.10 -4.83 22.34
CA GLY A 327 -10.23 -5.74 22.51
C GLY A 327 -9.83 -7.20 22.26
N ASN A 328 -10.62 -7.94 21.47
CA ASN A 328 -10.43 -9.37 21.21
C ASN A 328 -9.63 -9.68 19.92
N PHE A 329 -9.05 -8.67 19.27
CA PHE A 329 -8.39 -8.82 17.95
C PHE A 329 -6.94 -8.33 17.98
N VAL A 330 -6.08 -9.05 17.27
CA VAL A 330 -4.67 -8.70 17.06
C VAL A 330 -4.55 -7.80 15.84
N LEU A 331 -4.15 -6.55 16.02
CA LEU A 331 -3.89 -5.59 14.94
C LEU A 331 -2.47 -5.78 14.41
N SER A 332 -2.27 -6.77 13.53
CA SER A 332 -0.99 -6.96 12.82
C SER A 332 -0.65 -5.80 11.89
N ASP A 333 -1.66 -5.09 11.40
CA ASP A 333 -1.53 -4.11 10.33
C ASP A 333 -0.75 -2.86 10.76
N SER A 334 -0.68 -2.56 12.05
CA SER A 334 0.12 -1.44 12.59
C SER A 334 1.63 -1.64 12.43
N TYR A 335 2.08 -2.85 12.07
CA TYR A 335 3.50 -3.20 11.88
C TYR A 335 3.77 -3.96 10.59
N ILE A 336 2.92 -3.81 9.58
CA ILE A 336 2.96 -4.64 8.37
C ILE A 336 4.32 -4.60 7.66
N SER A 337 4.97 -3.44 7.54
CA SER A 337 6.28 -3.37 6.88
C SER A 337 7.38 -4.05 7.69
N VAL A 338 7.31 -4.02 9.02
CA VAL A 338 8.23 -4.78 9.90
C VAL A 338 8.01 -6.28 9.72
N ILE A 339 6.75 -6.72 9.69
CA ILE A 339 6.37 -8.13 9.47
C ILE A 339 6.92 -8.62 8.14
N GLU A 340 6.67 -7.88 7.06
CA GLU A 340 7.11 -8.28 5.72
C GLU A 340 8.64 -8.25 5.59
N ALA A 341 9.33 -7.30 6.23
CA ALA A 341 10.79 -7.28 6.26
C ALA A 341 11.37 -8.52 6.97
N LEU A 342 10.82 -8.90 8.13
CA LEU A 342 11.24 -10.11 8.85
C LEU A 342 10.98 -11.38 8.04
N LYS A 343 9.84 -11.43 7.34
CA LYS A 343 9.52 -12.51 6.42
C LYS A 343 10.53 -12.63 5.28
N HIS A 344 10.81 -11.53 4.58
CA HIS A 344 11.74 -11.52 3.46
C HIS A 344 13.16 -11.88 3.89
N GLY A 345 13.62 -11.33 5.03
CA GLY A 345 14.91 -11.70 5.63
C GLY A 345 14.99 -13.19 5.95
N SER A 346 13.92 -13.76 6.51
CA SER A 346 13.83 -15.19 6.81
C SER A 346 13.86 -16.05 5.54
N TRP A 347 13.12 -15.66 4.51
CA TRP A 347 13.08 -16.39 3.23
C TRP A 347 14.40 -16.31 2.48
N ALA A 348 15.15 -15.20 2.58
CA ALA A 348 16.51 -15.11 2.05
C ALA A 348 17.46 -16.16 2.66
N HIS A 349 17.21 -16.55 3.91
CA HIS A 349 17.93 -17.64 4.60
C HIS A 349 17.22 -19.00 4.53
N LYS A 350 16.17 -19.14 3.70
CA LYS A 350 15.36 -20.36 3.53
C LYS A 350 14.78 -20.90 4.85
N VAL A 351 14.42 -19.99 5.76
CA VAL A 351 13.77 -20.31 7.03
C VAL A 351 12.36 -19.72 7.10
N LYS A 352 11.52 -20.35 7.93
CA LYS A 352 10.16 -19.94 8.17
C LYS A 352 10.11 -19.07 9.44
N PRO A 353 9.74 -17.80 9.33
CA PRO A 353 9.55 -16.95 10.51
C PRO A 353 8.29 -17.40 11.28
N VAL A 354 8.41 -17.55 12.59
CA VAL A 354 7.28 -17.66 13.51
C VAL A 354 7.29 -16.43 14.41
N LEU A 355 6.36 -15.51 14.13
CA LEU A 355 6.30 -14.23 14.83
C LEU A 355 5.39 -14.35 16.06
N HIS A 356 5.92 -13.95 17.21
CA HIS A 356 5.21 -13.95 18.49
C HIS A 356 4.97 -12.52 18.95
N TRP A 357 3.72 -12.20 19.24
CA TRP A 357 3.27 -10.84 19.55
C TRP A 357 3.21 -10.65 21.07
N LEU A 358 4.08 -9.79 21.60
CA LEU A 358 4.21 -9.57 23.03
C LEU A 358 3.88 -8.11 23.36
N ASN A 359 3.01 -7.91 24.35
CA ASN A 359 2.61 -6.58 24.77
C ASN A 359 3.58 -6.05 25.84
N SER A 360 4.23 -4.93 25.55
CA SER A 360 5.16 -4.30 26.50
C SER A 360 4.52 -3.91 27.84
N GLU A 361 3.21 -3.60 27.88
CA GLU A 361 2.53 -3.23 29.14
C GLU A 361 2.37 -4.40 30.11
N ASP A 362 2.40 -5.63 29.60
CA ASP A 362 2.31 -6.81 30.47
C ASP A 362 3.60 -6.98 31.27
N TYR A 363 4.75 -6.59 30.72
CA TYR A 363 6.03 -6.56 31.45
C TYR A 363 6.10 -5.48 32.54
N GLU A 364 5.34 -4.39 32.40
CA GLU A 364 5.23 -3.37 33.45
C GLU A 364 4.39 -3.88 34.63
N LYS A 365 3.30 -4.62 34.34
CA LYS A 365 2.40 -5.17 35.36
C LYS A 365 2.96 -6.40 36.04
N GLU A 366 3.56 -7.30 35.26
CA GLU A 366 4.12 -8.56 35.73
C GLU A 366 5.53 -8.79 35.15
N PRO A 367 6.56 -8.17 35.75
CA PRO A 367 7.96 -8.35 35.34
C PRO A 367 8.44 -9.80 35.24
N ALA A 368 7.81 -10.72 35.98
CA ALA A 368 8.16 -12.14 35.93
C ALA A 368 7.93 -12.77 34.54
N GLN A 369 7.04 -12.20 33.73
CA GLN A 369 6.76 -12.69 32.37
C GLN A 369 7.94 -12.53 31.42
N LEU A 370 8.87 -11.59 31.66
CA LEU A 370 10.07 -11.37 30.83
C LEU A 370 10.90 -12.64 30.60
N LYS A 371 10.82 -13.63 31.51
CA LYS A 371 11.47 -14.93 31.35
C LYS A 371 11.07 -15.66 30.07
N GLU A 372 9.88 -15.39 29.54
CA GLU A 372 9.44 -15.97 28.28
C GLU A 372 10.33 -15.57 27.10
N LEU A 373 11.03 -14.42 27.18
CA LEU A 373 11.88 -13.94 26.09
C LEU A 373 13.02 -14.90 25.76
N SER A 374 13.46 -15.70 26.75
CA SER A 374 14.48 -16.75 26.57
C SER A 374 14.07 -17.89 25.62
N LYS A 375 12.78 -17.99 25.28
CA LYS A 375 12.25 -19.00 24.35
C LYS A 375 12.42 -18.62 22.88
N TYR A 376 12.78 -17.37 22.58
CA TYR A 376 12.85 -16.85 21.21
C TYR A 376 14.28 -16.76 20.71
N ASP A 377 14.44 -16.96 19.40
CA ASP A 377 15.74 -16.88 18.71
C ASP A 377 16.19 -15.42 18.50
N GLY A 378 15.28 -14.47 18.63
CA GLY A 378 15.57 -13.04 18.59
C GLY A 378 14.37 -12.19 18.99
N VAL A 379 14.65 -10.95 19.39
CA VAL A 379 13.65 -9.97 19.84
C VAL A 379 13.73 -8.71 18.98
N VAL A 380 12.57 -8.27 18.49
CA VAL A 380 12.40 -7.04 17.74
C VAL A 380 11.55 -6.07 18.55
N ILE A 381 12.02 -4.84 18.72
CA ILE A 381 11.21 -3.75 19.28
C ILE A 381 10.96 -2.73 18.16
N PRO A 382 9.73 -2.65 17.63
CA PRO A 382 9.37 -1.71 16.58
C PRO A 382 9.20 -0.28 17.14
N GLY A 383 8.92 0.66 16.24
CA GLY A 383 8.49 2.00 16.60
C GLY A 383 7.22 1.98 17.46
N GLY A 384 7.04 2.95 18.35
CA GLY A 384 5.81 3.06 19.13
C GLY A 384 5.78 4.36 19.90
N PHE A 385 5.06 5.34 19.34
CA PHE A 385 4.99 6.70 19.85
C PHE A 385 4.19 6.81 21.16
N GLY A 386 4.53 7.84 21.95
CA GLY A 386 3.87 8.19 23.20
C GLY A 386 4.39 7.42 24.42
N THR A 387 3.76 7.67 25.57
CA THR A 387 4.32 7.35 26.90
C THR A 387 3.98 5.96 27.45
N ARG A 388 3.14 5.19 26.75
CA ARG A 388 2.63 3.89 27.22
C ARG A 388 3.57 2.74 26.86
N GLY A 389 3.80 1.81 27.80
CA GLY A 389 4.56 0.58 27.57
C GLY A 389 6.06 0.81 27.40
N VAL A 390 6.58 1.97 27.82
CA VAL A 390 7.97 2.38 27.62
C VAL A 390 8.89 1.62 28.57
N GLU A 391 8.52 1.54 29.85
CA GLU A 391 9.34 0.88 30.87
C GLU A 391 9.37 -0.63 30.61
N GLY A 392 8.25 -1.21 30.17
CA GLY A 392 8.22 -2.62 29.79
C GLY A 392 9.14 -2.95 28.61
N LYS A 393 9.27 -2.04 27.63
CA LYS A 393 10.27 -2.19 26.54
C LYS A 393 11.69 -2.09 27.08
N ILE A 394 11.99 -1.13 27.96
CA ILE A 394 13.31 -0.97 28.58
C ILE A 394 13.69 -2.25 29.35
N MET A 395 12.75 -2.81 30.12
CA MET A 395 12.95 -4.08 30.84
C MET A 395 13.18 -5.26 29.90
N ALA A 396 12.46 -5.33 28.77
CA ALA A 396 12.71 -6.32 27.73
C ALA A 396 14.12 -6.18 27.14
N VAL A 397 14.58 -4.96 26.85
CA VAL A 397 15.95 -4.70 26.37
C VAL A 397 17.00 -5.14 27.38
N GLN A 398 16.79 -4.84 28.66
CA GLN A 398 17.69 -5.27 29.73
C GLN A 398 17.78 -6.80 29.76
N TYR A 399 16.64 -7.48 29.73
CA TYR A 399 16.57 -8.93 29.77
C TYR A 399 17.35 -9.57 28.61
N VAL A 400 17.12 -9.12 27.37
CA VAL A 400 17.82 -9.69 26.19
C VAL A 400 19.32 -9.43 26.23
N ARG A 401 19.76 -8.24 26.70
CA ARG A 401 21.19 -7.91 26.86
C ARG A 401 21.87 -8.83 27.86
N GLU A 402 21.25 -9.03 29.03
CA GLU A 402 21.81 -9.84 30.12
C GLU A 402 21.85 -11.34 29.79
N HIS A 403 20.96 -11.81 28.92
CA HIS A 403 20.87 -13.22 28.52
C HIS A 403 21.48 -13.52 27.14
N GLY A 404 22.07 -12.54 26.46
CA GLY A 404 22.72 -12.73 25.16
C GLY A 404 21.76 -13.07 24.01
N ILE A 405 20.50 -12.63 24.09
CA ILE A 405 19.47 -12.88 23.07
C ILE A 405 19.61 -11.82 21.96
N PRO A 406 19.65 -12.20 20.66
CA PRO A 406 19.73 -11.24 19.56
C PRO A 406 18.61 -10.19 19.60
N TYR A 407 18.99 -8.92 19.43
CA TYR A 407 18.09 -7.78 19.53
C TYR A 407 18.12 -6.91 18.28
N PHE A 408 16.95 -6.48 17.81
CA PHE A 408 16.82 -5.51 16.73
C PHE A 408 15.82 -4.39 17.11
N GLY A 409 16.36 -3.20 17.38
CA GLY A 409 15.58 -2.03 17.78
C GLY A 409 15.36 -1.05 16.62
N LEU A 410 14.09 -0.83 16.25
CA LEU A 410 13.71 0.09 15.18
C LEU A 410 13.23 1.42 15.77
N CYS A 411 13.90 2.52 15.41
CA CYS A 411 13.56 3.88 15.84
C CYS A 411 13.39 3.98 17.37
N TYR A 412 12.17 3.86 17.87
CA TYR A 412 11.87 3.79 19.30
C TYR A 412 12.59 2.64 20.01
N GLY A 413 12.74 1.48 19.36
CA GLY A 413 13.54 0.38 19.92
C GLY A 413 14.98 0.79 20.21
N LEU A 414 15.63 1.47 19.27
CA LEU A 414 16.97 2.03 19.50
C LEU A 414 16.99 3.00 20.69
N GLN A 415 15.98 3.87 20.81
CA GLN A 415 15.87 4.77 21.96
C GLN A 415 15.78 3.99 23.28
N MET A 416 14.99 2.91 23.32
CA MET A 416 14.88 2.07 24.52
C MET A 416 16.22 1.43 24.89
N ALA A 417 17.01 1.00 23.90
CA ALA A 417 18.34 0.45 24.14
C ALA A 417 19.33 1.50 24.67
N VAL A 418 19.29 2.73 24.14
CA VAL A 418 20.11 3.85 24.66
C VAL A 418 19.74 4.15 26.11
N ILE A 419 18.44 4.22 26.42
CA ILE A 419 17.94 4.49 27.78
C ILE A 419 18.34 3.36 28.73
N GLU A 420 18.14 2.10 28.35
CA GLU A 420 18.50 0.94 29.16
C GLU A 420 19.98 0.95 29.50
N PHE A 421 20.84 1.16 28.50
CA PHE A 421 22.29 1.20 28.67
C PHE A 421 22.73 2.36 29.59
N ALA A 422 22.17 3.55 29.38
CA ALA A 422 22.47 4.72 30.21
C ALA A 422 22.10 4.49 31.68
N ARG A 423 20.94 3.88 31.94
CA ARG A 423 20.48 3.59 33.31
C ARG A 423 21.32 2.53 34.00
N HIS A 424 21.61 1.42 33.32
CA HIS A 424 22.17 0.23 33.97
C HIS A 424 23.68 0.13 33.90
N LEU A 425 24.30 0.56 32.79
CA LEU A 425 25.75 0.47 32.60
C LEU A 425 26.48 1.79 32.86
N CYS A 426 25.84 2.94 32.60
CA CYS A 426 26.42 4.26 32.88
C CYS A 426 25.99 4.85 34.24
N GLY A 427 25.03 4.24 34.93
CA GLY A 427 24.55 4.70 36.24
C GLY A 427 23.65 5.95 36.21
N LEU A 428 23.20 6.39 35.03
CA LEU A 428 22.31 7.54 34.84
C LEU A 428 20.85 7.12 35.13
N LYS A 429 20.51 6.96 36.40
CA LYS A 429 19.25 6.30 36.84
C LYS A 429 17.96 6.92 36.28
N ASP A 430 17.93 8.23 36.06
CA ASP A 430 16.76 8.93 35.52
C ASP A 430 16.82 9.17 34.00
N ALA A 431 17.82 8.58 33.31
CA ALA A 431 17.98 8.72 31.87
C ALA A 431 16.69 8.36 31.13
N ASN A 432 16.23 9.24 30.24
CA ASN A 432 15.02 9.02 29.47
C ASN A 432 15.01 9.84 28.17
N THR A 433 14.03 9.58 27.31
CA THR A 433 13.70 10.49 26.22
C THR A 433 12.90 11.68 26.75
N ALA A 434 13.21 12.88 26.25
CA ALA A 434 12.45 14.09 26.56
C ALA A 434 10.99 14.01 26.08
N GLU A 435 10.66 13.11 25.14
CA GLU A 435 9.27 12.81 24.74
C GLU A 435 8.45 12.22 25.91
N VAL A 436 9.06 11.33 26.69
CA VAL A 436 8.37 10.55 27.75
C VAL A 436 8.50 11.24 29.10
N ASN A 437 9.70 11.71 29.43
CA ASN A 437 9.94 12.46 30.66
C ASN A 437 10.64 13.78 30.34
N PRO A 438 9.90 14.87 30.08
CA PRO A 438 10.46 16.19 29.84
C PRO A 438 11.25 16.78 31.02
N LYS A 439 11.13 16.18 32.22
CA LYS A 439 11.78 16.63 33.45
C LYS A 439 13.04 15.83 33.82
N THR A 440 13.44 14.86 32.99
CA THR A 440 14.68 14.09 33.23
C THR A 440 15.89 15.04 33.28
N SER A 441 16.80 14.81 34.24
CA SER A 441 18.08 15.50 34.27
C SER A 441 19.08 14.93 33.24
N ASN A 442 18.80 13.73 32.71
CA ASN A 442 19.61 13.02 31.73
C ASN A 442 18.80 12.70 30.45
N PRO A 443 18.47 13.70 29.61
CA PRO A 443 17.72 13.52 28.37
C PRO A 443 18.58 12.90 27.26
N VAL A 444 18.81 11.59 27.34
CA VAL A 444 19.66 10.83 26.39
C VAL A 444 19.09 10.77 24.97
N VAL A 445 17.80 11.09 24.82
CA VAL A 445 17.13 11.27 23.52
C VAL A 445 16.37 12.59 23.56
N HIS A 446 16.58 13.45 22.56
CA HIS A 446 16.02 14.80 22.53
C HIS A 446 15.72 15.26 21.08
N ILE A 447 14.79 16.20 20.91
CA ILE A 447 14.55 16.92 19.65
C ILE A 447 15.80 17.72 19.25
N LEU A 448 16.13 17.76 17.96
CA LEU A 448 17.15 18.65 17.43
C LEU A 448 16.70 20.13 17.43
N PRO A 449 17.59 21.10 17.67
CA PRO A 449 17.24 22.53 17.65
C PRO A 449 16.53 23.00 16.37
N GLU A 450 16.88 22.44 15.22
CA GLU A 450 16.25 22.76 13.92
C GLU A 450 14.81 22.26 13.85
N GLN A 451 14.54 21.04 14.33
CA GLN A 451 13.20 20.48 14.42
C GLN A 451 12.34 21.24 15.45
N LYS A 452 12.95 21.74 16.54
CA LYS A 452 12.26 22.59 17.51
C LYS A 452 11.68 23.85 16.87
N LYS A 453 12.37 24.44 15.89
CA LYS A 453 11.86 25.57 15.10
C LYS A 453 10.67 25.14 14.24
N ASN A 454 10.76 24.02 13.54
CA ASN A 454 9.66 23.53 12.69
C ASN A 454 8.38 23.24 13.50
N LEU A 455 8.52 22.65 14.69
CA LEU A 455 7.41 22.42 15.63
C LEU A 455 6.83 23.73 16.19
N ALA A 456 7.69 24.70 16.50
CA ALA A 456 7.26 26.02 17.01
C ALA A 456 6.50 26.85 15.97
N HIS A 457 6.81 26.66 14.68
CA HIS A 457 6.16 27.38 13.59
C HIS A 457 4.83 26.76 13.13
N LYS A 458 4.39 25.62 13.69
CA LYS A 458 3.22 24.86 13.18
C LYS A 458 3.24 24.75 11.65
N ASN A 459 4.42 24.54 11.06
CA ASN A 459 4.52 24.43 9.61
C ASN A 459 3.73 23.19 9.19
N GLN A 460 2.71 23.42 8.36
CA GLN A 460 1.77 22.42 7.82
C GLN A 460 2.43 21.43 6.84
N GLU A 461 3.76 21.43 6.73
CA GLU A 461 4.51 20.68 5.72
C GLU A 461 4.94 19.27 6.18
N PHE A 462 4.89 18.98 7.49
CA PHE A 462 5.23 17.67 8.04
C PHE A 462 4.18 17.27 9.08
N GLY A 463 3.62 16.07 8.97
CA GLY A 463 2.70 15.52 9.96
C GLY A 463 3.40 15.22 11.29
N ALA A 464 2.64 14.75 12.26
CA ALA A 464 2.98 14.75 13.68
C ALA A 464 4.22 13.90 14.07
N GLN A 465 4.85 13.16 13.15
CA GLN A 465 6.00 12.32 13.44
C GLN A 465 7.32 13.09 13.35
N GLY A 466 7.59 13.92 14.38
CA GLY A 466 8.92 14.46 14.61
C GLY A 466 9.92 13.33 14.89
N ILE A 467 10.95 13.18 14.05
CA ILE A 467 12.01 12.18 14.25
C ILE A 467 12.89 12.61 15.44
N TRP A 468 12.67 12.01 16.62
CA TRP A 468 13.53 12.17 17.80
C TRP A 468 14.85 11.42 17.65
N ARG A 469 15.98 12.03 18.03
CA ARG A 469 17.32 11.43 17.88
C ARG A 469 18.04 11.30 19.22
N ALA A 470 19.01 10.39 19.29
CA ALA A 470 19.93 10.29 20.43
C ALA A 470 20.63 11.64 20.62
N GLY A 471 20.63 12.15 21.85
CA GLY A 471 21.24 13.42 22.20
C GLY A 471 22.76 13.36 22.05
N ASN A 472 23.39 14.50 21.77
CA ASN A 472 24.83 14.62 21.90
C ASN A 472 25.19 14.52 23.39
N PHE A 473 25.94 13.49 23.75
CA PHE A 473 26.57 13.35 25.06
C PHE A 473 27.86 14.17 25.14
#